data_AF-A0A6N7GS24-F1
#
_entry.id   AF-A0A6N7GS24-F1
#
_cell.length_a   1.000
_cell.length_b   1.000
_cell.length_c   1.000
_cell.angle_alpha   90.00
_cell.angle_beta   90.00
_cell.angle_gamma   90.00
#
_symmetry.space_group_name_H-M   'P 1'
#
loop_
_entity.id
_entity.type
_entity.pdbx_description
1 polymer ?
#
loop_
_entity_poly.entity_id
_entity_poly.type
_entity_poly.pdbx_seq_one_letter_code
_entity_poly.pdbx_strand_id
1 'polypeptide(L)'
;MLFPDDEAWRNKVIANAAVQEGLEKLNTGRLGQDQYEGLVLLALGAAPADDIARAWDERAERGMGAGMIVYKVCPRIVRDEAAPMQRTMREVGSAIWRRSASASKHVNTAVWKTYKPVAALWAAFIYLYEDGDTESVEFPCRPSELPAFLALAEAYRELAERTTPPRRNQAVLKPGDSIQLPESVISILPPGTLSIS
;
A
#
# COMPACT_ATOMS: atom_id res chain seq x y z
N MET A 1 7.33 3.31 0.14
CA MET A 1 6.63 3.64 1.40
C MET A 1 5.26 2.98 1.48
N LEU A 2 5.05 1.83 0.81
CA LEU A 2 3.71 1.20 0.71
C LEU A 2 3.50 0.11 1.76
N PHE A 3 4.56 -0.22 2.52
CA PHE A 3 4.54 -1.18 3.60
C PHE A 3 5.04 -0.55 4.91
N PRO A 4 4.57 -1.00 6.08
CA PRO A 4 4.91 -0.40 7.37
C PRO A 4 6.41 -0.49 7.75
N ASP A 5 7.11 -1.49 7.22
CA ASP A 5 8.51 -1.85 7.49
C ASP A 5 9.36 -1.77 6.21
N ASP A 6 9.08 -0.75 5.39
CA ASP A 6 9.57 -0.61 4.02
C ASP A 6 11.10 -0.66 3.88
N GLU A 7 11.88 -0.21 4.86
CA GLU A 7 13.33 -0.11 4.73
C GLU A 7 14.02 -1.49 4.64
N ALA A 8 13.78 -2.36 5.62
CA ALA A 8 14.37 -3.70 5.64
C ALA A 8 13.86 -4.56 4.46
N TRP A 9 12.59 -4.37 4.09
CA TRP A 9 12.01 -5.05 2.94
C TRP A 9 12.61 -4.57 1.62
N ARG A 10 12.73 -3.26 1.44
CA ARG A 10 13.32 -2.64 0.25
C ARG A 10 14.72 -3.15 -0.01
N ASN A 11 15.56 -3.27 1.03
CA ASN A 11 16.91 -3.82 0.87
C ASN A 11 16.90 -5.25 0.34
N LYS A 12 15.95 -6.09 0.78
CA LYS A 12 15.80 -7.46 0.26
C LYS A 12 15.38 -7.49 -1.21
N VAL A 13 14.43 -6.64 -1.59
CA VAL A 13 13.94 -6.54 -2.97
C VAL A 13 15.05 -6.01 -3.90
N ILE A 14 15.78 -4.97 -3.48
CA ILE A 14 16.92 -4.41 -4.23
C ILE A 14 18.00 -5.47 -4.41
N ALA A 15 18.37 -6.20 -3.36
CA ALA A 15 19.38 -7.25 -3.44
C ALA A 15 18.97 -8.35 -4.43
N ASN A 16 17.71 -8.81 -4.38
CA ASN A 16 17.22 -9.81 -5.33
C ASN A 16 17.20 -9.29 -6.77
N ALA A 17 16.72 -8.07 -7.02
CA ALA A 17 16.72 -7.47 -8.35
C ALA A 17 18.14 -7.36 -8.94
N ALA A 18 19.11 -6.94 -8.13
CA ALA A 18 20.50 -6.87 -8.52
C ALA A 18 21.09 -8.26 -8.83
N VAL A 19 20.68 -9.30 -8.09
CA VAL A 19 21.06 -10.69 -8.38
C VAL A 19 20.46 -11.16 -9.72
N GLN A 20 19.18 -10.88 -9.98
CA GLN A 20 18.54 -11.23 -11.26
C GLN A 20 19.24 -10.56 -12.45
N GLU A 21 19.49 -9.25 -12.37
CA GLU A 21 20.22 -8.52 -13.40
C GLU A 21 21.65 -9.05 -13.59
N GLY A 22 22.33 -9.40 -12.49
CA GLY A 22 23.66 -10.00 -12.54
C GLY A 22 23.67 -11.37 -13.23
N LEU A 23 22.67 -12.21 -12.97
CA LEU A 23 22.51 -13.51 -13.64
C LEU A 23 22.23 -13.35 -15.14
N GLU A 24 21.43 -12.38 -15.55
CA GLU A 24 21.22 -12.06 -16.96
C GLU A 24 22.51 -11.60 -17.66
N LYS A 25 23.29 -10.74 -17.01
CA LYS A 25 24.61 -10.31 -17.51
C LYS A 25 25.60 -11.47 -17.57
N LEU A 26 25.59 -12.37 -16.60
CA LEU A 26 26.41 -13.58 -16.60
C LEU A 26 26.05 -14.48 -17.79
N ASN A 27 24.77 -14.74 -17.99
CA ASN A 27 24.25 -15.57 -19.09
C ASN A 27 24.56 -14.98 -20.48
N THR A 28 24.72 -13.65 -20.58
CA THR A 28 25.08 -12.96 -21.82
C THR A 28 26.59 -12.75 -21.99
N GLY A 29 27.42 -13.26 -21.08
CA GLY A 29 28.87 -13.11 -21.12
C GLY A 29 29.35 -11.67 -20.88
N ARG A 30 28.51 -10.83 -20.29
CA ARG A 30 28.78 -9.39 -20.05
C ARG A 30 29.33 -9.09 -18.65
N LEU A 31 29.57 -10.12 -17.85
CA LEU A 31 30.02 -9.99 -16.47
C LEU A 31 31.54 -10.20 -16.36
N GLY A 32 32.26 -9.21 -15.84
CA GLY A 32 33.69 -9.34 -15.54
C GLY A 32 33.94 -10.23 -14.30
N GLN A 33 35.18 -10.71 -14.14
CA GLN A 33 35.55 -11.59 -13.02
C GLN A 33 35.32 -10.94 -11.65
N ASP A 34 35.70 -9.67 -11.47
CA ASP A 34 35.49 -8.95 -10.20
C ASP A 34 33.99 -8.74 -9.89
N GLN A 35 33.16 -8.62 -10.93
CA GLN A 35 31.71 -8.51 -10.80
C GLN A 35 31.07 -9.84 -10.43
N TYR A 36 31.68 -10.97 -10.82
CA TYR A 36 31.23 -12.30 -10.47
C TYR A 36 31.35 -12.56 -8.97
N GLU A 37 32.48 -12.22 -8.34
CA GLU A 37 32.66 -12.38 -6.90
C GLU A 37 31.65 -11.54 -6.10
N GLY A 38 31.44 -10.28 -6.51
CA GLY A 38 30.42 -9.42 -5.91
C GLY A 38 29.00 -9.98 -6.06
N LEU A 39 28.67 -10.53 -7.22
CA LEU A 39 27.37 -11.17 -7.47
C LEU A 39 27.15 -12.41 -6.59
N VAL A 40 28.17 -13.26 -6.42
CA VAL A 40 28.08 -14.44 -5.55
C VAL A 40 27.83 -14.02 -4.10
N LEU A 41 28.57 -13.05 -3.59
CA LEU A 41 28.38 -12.54 -2.22
C LEU A 41 26.98 -11.94 -2.02
N LEU A 42 26.48 -11.20 -3.00
CA LEU A 42 25.13 -10.64 -2.96
C LEU A 42 24.05 -11.73 -3.02
N ALA A 43 24.24 -12.74 -3.87
CA ALA A 43 23.32 -13.86 -4.04
C ALA A 43 23.20 -14.71 -2.78
N LEU A 44 24.28 -14.91 -2.02
CA LEU A 44 24.26 -15.63 -0.74
C LEU A 44 23.38 -14.95 0.32
N GLY A 45 23.25 -13.62 0.27
CA GLY A 45 22.42 -12.84 1.20
C GLY A 45 21.02 -12.51 0.69
N ALA A 46 20.74 -12.74 -0.59
CA ALA A 46 19.46 -12.38 -1.21
C ALA A 46 18.37 -13.40 -0.87
N ALA A 47 17.15 -12.91 -0.62
CA ALA A 47 15.99 -13.80 -0.50
C ALA A 47 15.63 -14.39 -1.87
N PRO A 48 15.15 -15.66 -1.93
CA PRO A 48 14.62 -16.25 -3.15
C PRO A 48 13.50 -15.42 -3.78
N ALA A 49 13.42 -15.40 -5.12
CA ALA A 49 12.40 -14.64 -5.84
C ALA A 49 10.97 -15.07 -5.45
N ASP A 50 10.72 -16.38 -5.30
CA ASP A 50 9.42 -16.93 -4.88
C ASP A 50 9.01 -16.48 -3.48
N ASP A 51 9.98 -16.35 -2.56
CA ASP A 51 9.72 -15.82 -1.22
C ASP A 51 9.37 -14.33 -1.28
N ILE A 52 10.01 -13.59 -2.18
CA ILE A 52 9.69 -12.18 -2.41
C ILE A 52 8.31 -12.01 -3.00
N ALA A 53 7.96 -12.78 -4.02
CA ALA A 53 6.65 -12.76 -4.67
C ALA A 53 5.53 -13.10 -3.69
N ARG A 54 5.67 -14.20 -2.94
CA ARG A 54 4.68 -14.60 -1.93
C ARG A 54 4.52 -13.56 -0.83
N ALA A 55 5.63 -13.03 -0.30
CA ALA A 55 5.57 -11.99 0.71
C ALA A 55 4.98 -10.69 0.14
N TRP A 56 5.25 -10.37 -1.12
CA TRP A 56 4.61 -9.26 -1.80
C TRP A 56 3.10 -9.43 -1.86
N ASP A 57 2.60 -10.57 -2.34
CA ASP A 57 1.17 -10.84 -2.48
C ASP A 57 0.44 -10.69 -1.14
N GLU A 58 0.97 -11.31 -0.08
CA GLU A 58 0.39 -11.19 1.27
C GLU A 58 0.36 -9.73 1.75
N ARG A 59 1.42 -8.97 1.48
CA ARG A 59 1.52 -7.57 1.94
C ARG A 59 0.62 -6.67 1.11
N ALA A 60 0.53 -6.91 -0.19
CA ALA A 60 -0.33 -6.17 -1.09
C ALA A 60 -1.81 -6.42 -0.74
N GLU A 61 -2.19 -7.66 -0.48
CA GLU A 61 -3.53 -8.02 -0.04
C GLU A 61 -3.92 -7.33 1.27
N ARG A 62 -3.02 -7.33 2.27
CA ARG A 62 -3.25 -6.62 3.54
C ARG A 62 -3.27 -5.10 3.35
N GLY A 63 -2.36 -4.56 2.54
CA GLY A 63 -2.32 -3.15 2.18
C GLY A 63 -3.62 -2.69 1.53
N MET A 64 -4.11 -3.41 0.51
CA MET A 64 -5.41 -3.20 -0.11
C MET A 64 -6.55 -3.29 0.91
N GLY A 65 -6.50 -4.25 1.84
CA GLY A 65 -7.50 -4.35 2.91
C GLY A 65 -7.55 -3.10 3.80
N ALA A 66 -6.41 -2.53 4.17
CA ALA A 66 -6.34 -1.28 4.92
C ALA A 66 -6.77 -0.06 4.08
N GLY A 67 -6.36 0.00 2.81
CA GLY A 67 -6.79 1.03 1.87
C GLY A 67 -8.30 1.03 1.66
N MET A 68 -8.90 -0.14 1.49
CA MET A 68 -10.34 -0.32 1.31
C MET A 68 -11.15 0.17 2.53
N ILE A 69 -10.58 0.08 3.74
CA ILE A 69 -11.18 0.68 4.93
C ILE A 69 -11.26 2.19 4.77
N VAL A 70 -10.15 2.87 4.46
CA VAL A 70 -10.15 4.34 4.28
C VAL A 70 -11.04 4.74 3.09
N TYR A 71 -10.88 4.07 1.96
CA TYR A 71 -11.59 4.31 0.70
C TYR A 71 -13.11 4.24 0.86
N LYS A 72 -13.64 3.21 1.55
CA LYS A 72 -15.10 3.03 1.69
C LYS A 72 -15.68 3.66 2.94
N VAL A 73 -14.95 3.69 4.06
CA VAL A 73 -15.54 4.19 5.33
C VAL A 73 -15.81 5.68 5.26
N CYS A 74 -14.93 6.47 4.65
CA CYS A 74 -15.12 7.92 4.61
C CYS A 74 -16.36 8.33 3.81
N PRO A 75 -16.58 7.87 2.55
CA PRO A 75 -17.81 8.16 1.81
C PRO A 75 -19.07 7.67 2.53
N ARG A 76 -19.04 6.49 3.15
CA ARG A 76 -20.18 5.95 3.90
C ARG A 76 -20.56 6.80 5.11
N ILE A 77 -19.59 7.40 5.79
CA ILE A 77 -19.84 8.31 6.91
C ILE A 77 -20.43 9.63 6.41
N VAL A 78 -19.93 10.17 5.29
CA VAL A 78 -20.50 11.38 4.67
C VAL A 78 -21.97 11.18 4.28
N ARG A 79 -22.35 9.96 3.89
CA ARG A 79 -23.73 9.56 3.57
C ARG A 79 -24.58 9.15 4.79
N ASP A 80 -24.09 9.32 6.01
CA ASP A 80 -24.74 8.94 7.27
C ASP A 80 -25.18 7.45 7.33
N GLU A 81 -24.39 6.55 6.73
CA GLU A 81 -24.66 5.12 6.83
C GLU A 81 -24.42 4.60 8.26
N ALA A 82 -25.28 3.70 8.72
CA ALA A 82 -25.13 3.06 10.02
C ALA A 82 -23.95 2.07 10.04
N ALA A 83 -23.14 2.13 11.11
CA ALA A 83 -22.01 1.23 11.39
C ALA A 83 -21.01 1.04 10.21
N PRO A 84 -20.55 2.13 9.57
CA PRO A 84 -19.83 2.07 8.30
C PRO A 84 -18.49 1.32 8.42
N MET A 85 -17.77 1.54 9.53
CA MET A 85 -16.52 0.84 9.84
C MET A 85 -16.72 -0.68 9.96
N GLN A 86 -17.73 -1.11 10.73
CA GLN A 86 -17.96 -2.54 10.98
C GLN A 86 -18.41 -3.26 9.70
N ARG A 87 -19.24 -2.58 8.89
CA ARG A 87 -19.67 -3.07 7.58
C ARG A 87 -18.48 -3.24 6.64
N THR A 88 -17.65 -2.21 6.47
CA THR A 88 -16.46 -2.27 5.62
C THR A 88 -15.47 -3.33 6.09
N MET A 89 -15.20 -3.43 7.40
CA MET A 89 -14.33 -4.48 7.94
C MET A 89 -14.86 -5.90 7.66
N ARG A 90 -16.18 -6.10 7.67
CA ARG A 90 -16.80 -7.39 7.32
C ARG A 90 -16.64 -7.67 5.83
N GLU A 91 -16.89 -6.69 4.97
CA GLU A 91 -16.75 -6.82 3.51
C GLU A 91 -15.30 -7.14 3.13
N VAL A 92 -14.34 -6.37 3.62
CA VAL A 92 -12.90 -6.62 3.45
C VAL A 92 -12.54 -8.00 4.00
N GLY A 93 -13.02 -8.32 5.19
CA GLY A 93 -12.83 -9.63 5.82
C GLY A 93 -13.30 -10.78 4.94
N SER A 94 -14.49 -10.66 4.37
CA SER A 94 -15.06 -11.67 3.49
C SER A 94 -14.37 -11.74 2.12
N ALA A 95 -13.87 -10.63 1.60
CA ALA A 95 -13.18 -10.60 0.31
C ALA A 95 -11.82 -11.29 0.38
N ILE A 96 -11.04 -10.95 1.42
CA ILE A 96 -9.67 -11.40 1.62
C ILE A 96 -9.64 -12.79 2.31
N TRP A 97 -10.38 -12.96 3.40
CA TRP A 97 -10.41 -14.21 4.17
C TRP A 97 -11.75 -14.95 4.03
N ARG A 98 -12.14 -15.29 2.80
CA ARG A 98 -13.41 -15.96 2.44
C ARG A 98 -13.76 -17.18 3.31
N ARG A 99 -12.79 -17.83 3.96
CA ARG A 99 -12.96 -19.07 4.74
C ARG A 99 -12.74 -18.92 6.25
N SER A 100 -12.51 -17.72 6.80
CA SER A 100 -12.25 -17.56 8.23
C SER A 100 -13.48 -17.03 8.99
N ALA A 101 -13.99 -17.81 9.95
CA ALA A 101 -15.04 -17.39 10.89
C ALA A 101 -14.62 -16.17 11.76
N SER A 102 -13.34 -15.83 11.78
CA SER A 102 -12.76 -14.71 12.53
C SER A 102 -12.16 -13.63 11.63
N ALA A 103 -12.59 -13.56 10.36
CA ALA A 103 -12.07 -12.64 9.36
C ALA A 103 -12.09 -11.17 9.80
N SER A 104 -13.18 -10.68 10.40
CA SER A 104 -13.27 -9.29 10.86
C SER A 104 -12.31 -8.97 12.01
N LYS A 105 -12.08 -9.94 12.91
CA LYS A 105 -11.10 -9.80 13.99
C LYS A 105 -9.68 -9.74 13.41
N HIS A 106 -9.37 -10.60 12.45
CA HIS A 106 -8.09 -10.62 11.75
C HIS A 106 -7.84 -9.32 10.96
N VAL A 107 -8.86 -8.80 10.26
CA VAL A 107 -8.81 -7.48 9.62
C VAL A 107 -8.43 -6.42 10.66
N ASN A 108 -9.13 -6.37 11.79
CA ASN A 108 -8.86 -5.33 12.77
C ASN A 108 -7.47 -5.46 13.42
N THR A 109 -7.01 -6.68 13.72
CA THR A 109 -5.75 -6.88 14.47
C THR A 109 -4.51 -6.99 13.61
N ALA A 110 -4.57 -7.73 12.50
CA ALA A 110 -3.40 -8.03 11.67
C ALA A 110 -3.24 -7.04 10.51
N VAL A 111 -4.35 -6.49 10.01
CA VAL A 111 -4.33 -5.60 8.83
C VAL A 111 -4.40 -4.17 9.28
N TRP A 112 -5.51 -3.78 9.90
CA TRP A 112 -5.77 -2.39 10.23
C TRP A 112 -4.71 -1.81 11.15
N LYS A 113 -4.34 -2.49 12.24
CA LYS A 113 -3.28 -1.99 13.14
C LYS A 113 -1.92 -1.85 12.48
N THR A 114 -1.55 -2.83 11.64
CA THR A 114 -0.21 -2.91 11.04
C THR A 114 -0.07 -1.97 9.85
N TYR A 115 -1.08 -1.93 8.98
CA TYR A 115 -1.07 -1.18 7.72
C TYR A 115 -1.77 0.18 7.82
N LYS A 116 -2.26 0.55 9.02
CA LYS A 116 -2.79 1.90 9.29
C LYS A 116 -1.89 3.00 8.71
N PRO A 117 -0.55 2.94 8.87
CA PRO A 117 0.29 4.04 8.47
C PRO A 117 0.34 4.32 6.97
N VAL A 118 0.02 3.31 6.16
CA VAL A 118 0.07 3.36 4.69
C VAL A 118 -1.32 3.29 4.06
N ALA A 119 -2.38 3.27 4.88
CA ALA A 119 -3.74 3.03 4.40
C ALA A 119 -4.20 4.08 3.38
N ALA A 120 -3.81 5.35 3.55
CA ALA A 120 -4.17 6.42 2.62
C ALA A 120 -3.52 6.25 1.23
N LEU A 121 -2.29 5.75 1.16
CA LEU A 121 -1.60 5.43 -0.11
C LEU A 121 -2.33 4.30 -0.85
N TRP A 122 -2.74 3.26 -0.12
CA TRP A 122 -3.52 2.16 -0.69
C TRP A 122 -4.93 2.60 -1.12
N ALA A 123 -5.55 3.53 -0.39
CA ALA A 123 -6.83 4.11 -0.79
C ALA A 123 -6.73 4.89 -2.12
N ALA A 124 -5.67 5.68 -2.28
CA ALA A 124 -5.39 6.35 -3.55
C ALA A 124 -5.16 5.37 -4.70
N PHE A 125 -4.40 4.30 -4.46
CA PHE A 125 -4.19 3.24 -5.45
C PHE A 125 -5.52 2.60 -5.88
N ILE A 126 -6.38 2.25 -4.91
CA ILE A 126 -7.70 1.66 -5.18
C ILE A 126 -8.58 2.62 -5.99
N TYR A 127 -8.59 3.91 -5.63
CA TYR A 127 -9.34 4.90 -6.39
C TYR A 127 -8.88 4.95 -7.85
N LEU A 128 -7.56 5.04 -8.12
CA LEU A 128 -7.04 5.06 -9.48
C LEU A 128 -7.33 3.75 -10.24
N TYR A 129 -7.30 2.62 -9.53
CA TYR A 129 -7.62 1.31 -10.10
C TYR A 129 -9.11 1.18 -10.46
N GLU A 130 -10.02 1.76 -9.67
CA GLU A 130 -11.46 1.74 -9.95
C GLU A 130 -11.90 2.80 -10.98
N ASP A 131 -11.22 3.95 -11.05
CA ASP A 131 -11.53 5.07 -11.96
C ASP A 131 -10.88 4.92 -13.35
N GLY A 132 -9.82 4.12 -13.47
CA GLY A 132 -9.01 3.97 -14.68
C GLY A 132 -9.38 2.78 -15.59
N ASP A 133 -8.93 2.85 -16.84
CA ASP A 133 -8.93 1.72 -17.77
C ASP A 133 -7.88 0.69 -17.30
N THR A 134 -8.34 -0.44 -16.79
CA THR A 134 -7.60 -1.41 -15.96
C THR A 134 -6.32 -1.99 -16.58
N GLU A 135 -6.07 -1.76 -17.87
CA GLU A 135 -4.94 -2.36 -18.60
C GLU A 135 -3.59 -1.69 -18.33
N SER A 136 -3.52 -0.56 -17.62
CA SER A 136 -2.29 0.26 -17.58
C SER A 136 -1.80 0.73 -16.21
N VAL A 137 -2.47 0.36 -15.12
CA VAL A 137 -2.09 0.81 -13.77
C VAL A 137 -0.89 0.00 -13.27
N GLU A 138 0.31 0.52 -13.51
CA GLU A 138 1.53 0.04 -12.86
C GLU A 138 1.42 0.30 -11.35
N PHE A 139 1.74 -0.69 -10.52
CA PHE A 139 1.69 -0.52 -9.08
C PHE A 139 2.88 0.32 -8.54
N PRO A 140 2.66 1.32 -7.65
CA PRO A 140 1.36 1.89 -7.29
C PRO A 140 0.84 2.91 -8.32
N CYS A 141 1.73 3.48 -9.12
CA CYS A 141 1.41 4.34 -10.26
C CYS A 141 2.64 4.43 -11.17
N ARG A 142 2.47 4.99 -12.37
CA ARG A 142 3.62 5.36 -13.20
C ARG A 142 4.42 6.51 -12.56
N PRO A 143 5.74 6.62 -12.81
CA PRO A 143 6.53 7.74 -12.29
C PRO A 143 5.98 9.12 -12.69
N SER A 144 5.41 9.24 -13.90
CA SER A 144 4.77 10.49 -14.37
C SER A 144 3.51 10.87 -13.62
N GLU A 145 2.83 9.91 -12.99
CA GLU A 145 1.58 10.09 -12.25
C GLU A 145 1.81 10.24 -10.74
N LEU A 146 3.06 10.10 -10.29
CA LEU A 146 3.43 10.15 -8.89
C LEU A 146 2.91 11.41 -8.17
N PRO A 147 2.99 12.64 -8.74
CA PRO A 147 2.45 13.82 -8.06
C PRO A 147 0.93 13.72 -7.83
N ALA A 148 0.18 13.22 -8.81
CA ALA A 148 -1.28 13.07 -8.70
C ALA A 148 -1.65 11.98 -7.68
N PHE A 149 -0.93 10.84 -7.71
CA PHE A 149 -1.09 9.77 -6.73
C PHE A 149 -0.84 10.24 -5.29
N LEU A 150 0.25 10.99 -5.06
CA LEU A 150 0.59 11.52 -3.74
C LEU A 150 -0.43 12.56 -3.27
N ALA A 151 -0.91 13.43 -4.16
CA ALA A 151 -1.97 14.40 -3.84
C ALA A 151 -3.27 13.69 -3.41
N LEU A 152 -3.63 12.62 -4.12
CA LEU A 152 -4.81 11.82 -3.81
C LEU A 152 -4.67 11.08 -2.47
N ALA A 153 -3.49 10.52 -2.20
CA ALA A 153 -3.20 9.87 -0.93
C ALA A 153 -3.30 10.85 0.24
N GLU A 154 -2.78 12.06 0.07
CA GLU A 154 -2.89 13.13 1.07
C GLU A 154 -4.34 13.53 1.30
N ALA A 155 -5.14 13.68 0.25
CA ALA A 155 -6.56 13.98 0.37
C ALA A 155 -7.31 12.88 1.16
N TYR A 156 -7.02 11.60 0.92
CA TYR A 156 -7.57 10.49 1.70
C TYR A 156 -7.12 10.50 3.16
N ARG A 157 -5.85 10.84 3.42
CA ARG A 157 -5.31 11.00 4.77
C ARG A 157 -6.11 12.04 5.54
N GLU A 158 -6.21 13.25 4.99
CA GLU A 158 -6.91 14.34 5.65
C GLU A 158 -8.41 14.06 5.81
N LEU A 159 -9.05 13.43 4.82
CA LEU A 159 -10.44 13.02 4.92
C LEU A 159 -10.62 12.02 6.08
N ALA A 160 -9.77 11.00 6.18
CA ALA A 160 -9.85 10.00 7.23
C ALA A 160 -9.53 10.56 8.63
N GLU A 161 -8.68 11.58 8.73
CA GLU A 161 -8.41 12.30 9.98
C GLU A 161 -9.56 13.19 10.43
N ARG A 162 -10.33 13.72 9.48
CA ARG A 162 -11.53 14.54 9.77
C ARG A 162 -12.79 13.70 9.98
N THR A 163 -12.78 12.45 9.53
CA THR A 163 -13.95 11.57 9.56
C THR A 163 -14.04 10.78 10.86
N THR A 164 -15.10 11.02 11.65
CA THR A 164 -15.38 10.28 12.89
C THR A 164 -16.60 9.36 12.72
N PRO A 165 -16.46 8.03 12.84
CA PRO A 165 -17.59 7.11 12.71
C PRO A 165 -18.65 7.33 13.80
N PRO A 166 -19.95 7.19 13.49
CA PRO A 166 -21.01 7.20 14.49
C PRO A 166 -20.73 6.17 15.59
N ARG A 167 -20.83 6.59 16.86
CA ARG A 167 -20.54 5.79 18.08
C ARG A 167 -19.06 5.54 18.39
N ARG A 168 -18.13 6.16 17.67
CA ARG A 168 -16.71 6.23 18.08
C ARG A 168 -16.36 7.67 18.41
N ASN A 169 -15.52 7.86 19.44
CA ASN A 169 -14.99 9.18 19.81
C ASN A 169 -13.63 9.46 19.15
N GLN A 170 -13.30 8.74 18.07
CA GLN A 170 -12.01 8.84 17.41
C GLN A 170 -12.21 8.79 15.90
N ALA A 171 -11.48 9.64 15.19
CA ALA A 171 -11.41 9.64 13.75
C ALA A 171 -10.90 8.30 13.19
N VAL A 172 -11.15 8.04 11.92
CA VAL A 172 -10.68 6.83 11.23
C VAL A 172 -9.16 6.73 11.34
N LEU A 173 -8.45 7.80 11.02
CA LEU A 173 -7.03 7.99 11.31
C LEU A 173 -6.87 9.09 12.37
N LYS A 174 -5.92 8.94 13.29
CA LYS A 174 -5.51 10.06 14.15
C LYS A 174 -4.37 10.82 13.46
N PRO A 175 -4.21 12.13 13.73
CA PRO A 175 -3.01 12.84 13.32
C PRO A 175 -1.74 12.10 13.76
N GLY A 176 -0.87 11.79 12.80
CA GLY A 176 0.39 11.06 13.02
C GLY A 176 0.27 9.53 12.97
N ASP A 177 -0.92 8.96 12.78
CA ASP A 177 -1.07 7.51 12.56
C ASP A 177 -0.57 7.07 11.18
N SER A 178 -0.52 8.00 10.22
CA SER A 178 -0.13 7.77 8.83
C SER A 178 1.12 8.52 8.42
N ILE A 179 1.79 8.01 7.39
CA ILE A 179 2.90 8.70 6.73
C ILE A 179 2.42 10.09 6.31
N GLN A 180 3.20 11.10 6.69
CA GLN A 180 3.00 12.48 6.31
C GLN A 180 4.01 12.85 5.23
N LEU A 181 3.53 13.49 4.17
CA LEU A 181 4.41 14.05 3.17
C LEU A 181 5.10 15.30 3.75
N PRO A 182 6.39 15.53 3.47
CA PRO A 182 7.04 16.77 3.84
C PRO A 182 6.32 17.97 3.23
N GLU A 183 6.23 19.08 3.97
CA GLU A 183 5.56 20.31 3.51
C GLU A 183 6.11 20.79 2.15
N SER A 184 7.42 20.64 1.94
CA SER A 184 8.08 20.97 0.67
C SER A 184 7.53 20.15 -0.51
N VAL A 185 7.14 18.90 -0.27
CA VAL A 185 6.48 18.06 -1.28
C VAL A 185 5.04 18.50 -1.46
N ILE A 186 4.28 18.68 -0.38
CA ILE A 186 2.86 19.09 -0.46
C ILE A 186 2.69 20.38 -1.27
N SER A 187 3.58 21.35 -1.07
CA SER A 187 3.52 22.66 -1.75
C SER A 187 3.63 22.61 -3.28
N ILE A 188 4.15 21.52 -3.84
CA ILE A 188 4.33 21.33 -5.29
C ILE A 188 3.35 20.33 -5.90
N LEU A 189 2.51 19.68 -5.07
CA LEU A 189 1.54 18.71 -5.55
C LEU A 189 0.34 19.42 -6.23
N PRO A 190 -0.28 18.79 -7.24
CA PRO A 190 -1.55 19.26 -7.73
C PRO A 190 -2.64 19.15 -6.63
N PRO A 191 -3.76 19.87 -6.74
CA PRO A 191 -4.88 19.70 -5.83
C PRO A 191 -5.38 18.25 -5.84
N GLY A 192 -5.47 17.62 -4.66
CA GLY A 192 -6.08 16.30 -4.52
C GLY A 192 -7.60 16.42 -4.52
N THR A 193 -8.26 16.18 -5.65
CA THR A 193 -9.73 16.18 -5.73
C THR A 193 -10.29 14.79 -5.46
N LEU A 194 -11.02 14.64 -4.36
CA LEU A 194 -11.80 13.44 -4.08
C LEU A 194 -13.22 13.60 -4.62
N SER A 195 -13.56 12.81 -5.63
CA SER A 195 -14.95 12.64 -6.07
C SER A 195 -15.66 11.70 -5.11
N ILE A 196 -16.18 12.25 -4.01
CA ILE A 196 -17.04 11.49 -3.08
C ILE A 196 -18.44 11.43 -3.71
N SER A 197 -18.62 10.55 -4.69
CA SER A 197 -19.96 10.15 -5.14
C SER A 197 -20.63 9.30 -4.08
#